data_AF-A0A349SR79-F1
#
_entry.id   AF-A0A349SR79-F1
#
_cell.length_a   1.000
_cell.length_b   1.000
_cell.length_c   1.000
_cell.angle_alpha   90.00
_cell.angle_beta   90.00
_cell.angle_gamma   90.00
#
_symmetry.space_group_name_H-M   'P 1'
#
loop_
_entity.id
_entity.type
_entity.pdbx_description
1 polymer ?
#
loop_
_entity_poly.entity_id
_entity_poly.type
_entity_poly.pdbx_seq_one_letter_code
_entity_poly.pdbx_strand_id
1 'polypeptide(L)'
;MPLWVTLYLALMAVSLPVGVMMLRRMERDWLHPVGGLVSTLLSMAFVLSYWMPDAIPFKAPSVLMLYGFVLFWDLYSLQRLKTKLPDYFDMPEDSGLQSNSGAWLMGVLLMLPAYYFGALVCMRAFTG
;
A
#
# COMPACT_ATOMS: atom_id res chain seq x y z
N MET A 1 2.46 11.07 -18.36
CA MET A 1 2.89 10.68 -17.00
C MET A 1 4.41 10.64 -16.97
N PRO A 2 5.10 11.24 -15.98
CA PRO A 2 6.57 11.27 -15.93
C PRO A 2 7.14 9.88 -15.61
N LEU A 3 8.36 9.64 -16.08
CA LEU A 3 9.00 8.32 -16.10
C LEU A 3 9.11 7.69 -14.70
N TRP A 4 9.39 8.49 -13.67
CA TRP A 4 9.51 8.00 -12.29
C TRP A 4 8.18 7.44 -11.75
N VAL A 5 7.03 7.98 -12.15
CA VAL A 5 5.70 7.47 -11.74
C VAL A 5 5.42 6.16 -12.45
N THR A 6 5.82 6.02 -13.71
CA THR A 6 5.69 4.77 -14.46
C THR A 6 6.55 3.68 -13.83
N LEU A 7 7.80 3.99 -13.48
CA LEU A 7 8.67 3.07 -12.73
C LEU A 7 8.08 2.70 -11.37
N TYR A 8 7.51 3.66 -10.66
CA TYR A 8 6.84 3.44 -9.38
C TYR A 8 5.68 2.45 -9.49
N LEU A 9 4.78 2.65 -10.47
CA LEU A 9 3.67 1.72 -10.72
C LEU A 9 4.15 0.34 -11.16
N ALA A 10 5.19 0.27 -11.99
CA ALA A 10 5.79 -1.00 -12.40
C ALA A 10 6.36 -1.76 -11.19
N LEU A 11 7.05 -1.06 -10.29
CA LEU A 11 7.56 -1.63 -9.04
C LEU A 11 6.42 -2.15 -8.14
N MET A 12 5.35 -1.37 -7.96
CA MET A 12 4.16 -1.82 -7.22
C MET A 12 3.58 -3.10 -7.84
N ALA A 13 3.36 -3.11 -9.15
CA ALA A 13 2.78 -4.25 -9.86
C ALA A 13 3.65 -5.53 -9.74
N VAL A 14 4.97 -5.41 -9.87
CA VAL A 14 5.90 -6.55 -9.78
C VAL A 14 6.06 -7.03 -8.33
N SER A 15 5.96 -6.13 -7.35
CA SER A 15 6.04 -6.48 -5.92
C SER A 15 4.78 -7.14 -5.36
N LEU A 16 3.63 -6.90 -5.99
CA LEU A 16 2.31 -7.34 -5.52
C LEU A 16 2.19 -8.87 -5.33
N PRO A 17 2.64 -9.72 -6.28
CA PRO A 17 2.59 -11.17 -6.11
C PRO A 17 3.44 -11.66 -4.94
N VAL A 18 4.60 -11.03 -4.72
CA VAL A 18 5.52 -11.37 -3.63
C VAL A 18 4.88 -11.02 -2.28
N GLY A 19 4.32 -9.81 -2.16
CA GLY A 19 3.61 -9.37 -0.95
C GLY A 19 2.42 -10.28 -0.60
N VAL A 20 1.62 -10.64 -1.60
CA VAL A 20 0.46 -11.53 -1.43
C VAL A 20 0.88 -12.93 -0.99
N MET A 21 1.91 -13.52 -1.62
CA MET A 21 2.41 -14.84 -1.21
C MET A 21 2.97 -14.83 0.21
N MET A 22 3.69 -13.78 0.58
CA MET A 22 4.26 -13.64 1.93
C MET A 22 3.15 -13.49 2.99
N LEU A 23 2.19 -12.60 2.78
CA LEU A 23 1.03 -12.42 3.68
C LEU A 23 0.23 -13.71 3.83
N ARG A 24 -0.05 -14.42 2.73
CA ARG A 24 -0.76 -15.70 2.77
C ARG A 24 -0.01 -16.76 3.57
N ARG A 25 1.32 -16.80 3.46
CA ARG A 25 2.17 -17.71 4.23
C ARG A 25 2.24 -17.37 5.72
N MET A 26 2.21 -16.08 6.07
CA MET A 26 2.26 -15.59 7.45
C MET A 26 0.91 -15.72 8.17
N GLU A 27 -0.20 -15.39 7.51
CA GLU A 27 -1.52 -15.39 8.14
C GLU A 27 -2.24 -16.74 8.06
N ARG A 28 -1.86 -17.61 7.11
CA ARG A 28 -2.62 -18.84 6.74
C ARG A 28 -4.08 -18.59 6.35
N ASP A 29 -4.49 -17.33 6.23
CA ASP A 29 -5.84 -16.88 5.88
C ASP A 29 -5.86 -16.15 4.53
N TRP A 30 -7.04 -16.13 3.90
CA TRP A 30 -7.27 -15.45 2.62
C TRP A 30 -7.73 -14.00 2.77
N LEU A 31 -8.27 -13.60 3.93
CA LEU A 31 -8.83 -12.26 4.13
C LEU A 31 -7.75 -11.16 4.05
N HIS A 32 -6.62 -11.41 4.69
CA HIS A 32 -5.46 -10.51 4.76
C HIS A 32 -4.78 -10.25 3.41
N PRO A 33 -4.42 -11.28 2.61
CA PRO A 33 -3.82 -11.05 1.30
C PRO A 33 -4.79 -10.38 0.33
N VAL A 34 -6.10 -10.65 0.41
CA VAL A 34 -7.09 -10.03 -0.46
C VAL A 34 -7.21 -8.54 -0.17
N GLY A 35 -7.37 -8.12 1.08
CA GLY A 35 -7.45 -6.70 1.36
C GLY A 35 -6.14 -5.96 1.04
N GLY A 36 -4.97 -6.61 1.19
CA GLY A 36 -3.69 -5.99 0.83
C GLY A 36 -3.57 -5.79 -0.68
N LEU A 37 -4.05 -6.76 -1.45
CA LEU A 37 -4.14 -6.65 -2.90
C LEU A 37 -5.10 -5.53 -3.31
N VAL A 38 -6.28 -5.45 -2.70
CA VAL A 38 -7.26 -4.39 -2.99
C VAL A 38 -6.70 -3.01 -2.66
N SER A 39 -6.05 -2.85 -1.50
CA SER A 39 -5.39 -1.60 -1.10
C SER A 39 -4.31 -1.18 -2.11
N THR A 40 -3.48 -2.12 -2.54
CA THR A 40 -2.41 -1.86 -3.52
C THR A 40 -2.98 -1.46 -4.89
N LEU A 41 -4.02 -2.14 -5.36
CA LEU A 41 -4.69 -1.80 -6.62
C LEU A 41 -5.37 -0.44 -6.56
N LEU A 42 -6.04 -0.11 -5.46
CA LEU A 42 -6.63 1.22 -5.26
C LEU A 42 -5.55 2.31 -5.22
N SER A 43 -4.45 2.07 -4.53
CA SER A 43 -3.27 2.96 -4.53
C SER A 43 -2.73 3.21 -5.94
N MET A 44 -2.58 2.16 -6.75
CA MET A 44 -2.19 2.30 -8.17
C MET A 44 -3.24 3.08 -8.97
N ALA A 45 -4.52 2.81 -8.74
CA ALA A 45 -5.62 3.50 -9.40
C ALA A 45 -5.66 5.00 -9.05
N PHE A 46 -5.34 5.38 -7.81
CA PHE A 46 -5.24 6.79 -7.42
C PHE A 46 -4.12 7.52 -8.16
N VAL A 47 -2.94 6.90 -8.24
CA VAL A 47 -1.81 7.46 -8.99
C VAL A 47 -2.17 7.63 -10.47
N LEU A 48 -2.77 6.61 -11.07
CA LEU A 48 -3.21 6.65 -12.46
C LEU A 48 -4.31 7.70 -12.68
N SER A 49 -5.30 7.79 -11.80
CA SER A 49 -6.38 8.78 -11.88
C SER A 49 -5.88 10.22 -11.78
N TYR A 50 -4.82 10.47 -10.99
CA TYR A 50 -4.23 11.79 -10.92
C TYR A 50 -3.66 12.24 -12.28
N TRP A 51 -2.92 11.35 -12.96
CA TRP A 51 -2.21 11.63 -14.21
C TRP A 51 -3.03 11.39 -15.48
N MET A 52 -4.03 10.51 -15.41
CA MET A 52 -4.92 10.12 -16.49
C MET A 52 -6.37 10.09 -15.99
N PRO A 53 -6.93 11.28 -15.64
CA PRO A 53 -8.28 11.37 -15.06
C PRO A 53 -9.38 10.86 -15.98
N ASP A 54 -9.16 10.89 -17.30
CA ASP A 54 -10.13 10.37 -18.28
C ASP A 54 -10.15 8.83 -18.33
N ALA A 55 -9.02 8.19 -18.01
CA ALA A 55 -8.93 6.73 -17.99
C ALA A 55 -9.52 6.14 -16.70
N ILE A 56 -9.33 6.82 -15.56
CA ILE A 56 -9.87 6.41 -14.26
C ILE A 56 -10.56 7.63 -13.61
N PRO A 57 -11.86 7.85 -13.92
CA PRO A 57 -12.58 9.03 -13.44
C PRO A 57 -13.14 8.81 -12.03
N PHE A 58 -12.33 9.09 -11.02
CA PHE A 58 -12.78 9.18 -9.63
C PHE A 58 -13.48 10.53 -9.39
N LYS A 59 -14.79 10.58 -9.69
CA LYS A 59 -15.61 11.81 -9.62
C LYS A 59 -16.60 11.86 -8.45
N ALA A 60 -16.78 10.74 -7.75
CA ALA A 60 -17.78 10.64 -6.69
C ALA A 60 -17.18 10.92 -5.31
N PRO A 61 -17.96 11.45 -4.35
CA PRO A 61 -17.51 11.62 -2.96
C PRO A 61 -17.10 10.31 -2.27
N SER A 62 -17.57 9.16 -2.77
CA SER A 62 -17.19 7.82 -2.28
C SER A 62 -15.68 7.52 -2.40
N VAL A 63 -14.95 8.32 -3.18
CA VAL A 63 -13.49 8.27 -3.30
C VAL A 63 -12.79 8.45 -1.93
N LEU A 64 -13.38 9.20 -0.99
CA LEU A 64 -12.85 9.28 0.39
C LEU A 64 -12.93 7.95 1.13
N MET A 65 -14.01 7.19 0.94
CA MET A 65 -14.13 5.88 1.59
C MET A 65 -13.08 4.92 1.03
N LEU A 66 -12.82 4.98 -0.28
CA LEU A 66 -11.75 4.19 -0.90
C LEU A 66 -10.36 4.60 -0.38
N TYR A 67 -10.11 5.89 -0.23
CA TYR A 67 -8.86 6.40 0.33
C TYR A 67 -8.70 6.03 1.81
N GLY A 68 -9.77 6.15 2.60
CA GLY A 68 -9.81 5.71 3.99
C GLY A 68 -9.57 4.21 4.14
N PHE A 69 -10.12 3.39 3.24
CA PHE A 69 -9.85 1.96 3.18
C PHE A 69 -8.36 1.68 2.95
N VAL A 70 -7.74 2.35 1.98
CA VAL A 70 -6.30 2.20 1.70
C VAL A 70 -5.46 2.52 2.93
N LEU A 71 -5.68 3.68 3.56
CA LEU A 71 -4.93 4.07 4.76
C LEU A 71 -5.13 3.09 5.92
N PHE A 72 -6.37 2.69 6.17
CA PHE A 72 -6.70 1.73 7.24
C PHE A 72 -6.01 0.40 7.00
N TRP A 73 -6.09 -0.12 5.77
CA TRP A 73 -5.58 -1.44 5.45
C TRP A 73 -4.05 -1.49 5.45
N ASP A 74 -3.39 -0.46 4.94
CA ASP A 74 -1.94 -0.39 4.92
C ASP A 74 -1.38 -0.23 6.36
N LEU A 75 -2.03 0.58 7.19
CA LEU A 75 -1.66 0.70 8.61
C LEU A 75 -1.87 -0.62 9.37
N TYR A 76 -3.02 -1.27 9.15
CA TYR A 76 -3.31 -2.58 9.72
C TYR A 76 -2.25 -3.62 9.32
N SER A 77 -1.89 -3.65 8.03
CA SER A 77 -0.88 -4.56 7.48
C SER A 77 0.50 -4.29 8.06
N LEU A 78 0.90 -3.01 8.19
CA LEU A 78 2.17 -2.61 8.80
C LEU A 78 2.27 -3.00 10.27
N GLN A 79 1.21 -2.78 11.06
CA GLN A 79 1.17 -3.21 12.46
C GLN A 79 1.29 -4.73 12.57
N ARG A 80 0.56 -5.46 11.72
CA ARG A 80 0.57 -6.93 11.70
C ARG A 80 1.93 -7.49 11.30
N LEU A 81 2.55 -6.95 10.25
CA LEU A 81 3.91 -7.29 9.82
C LEU A 81 4.89 -7.05 10.97
N LYS A 82 4.84 -5.90 11.64
CA LYS A 82 5.71 -5.60 12.79
C LYS A 82 5.58 -6.64 13.90
N THR A 83 4.38 -7.11 14.18
CA THR A 83 4.13 -8.09 15.25
C THR A 83 4.52 -9.52 14.84
N LYS A 84 4.25 -9.93 13.60
CA LYS A 84 4.41 -11.34 13.16
C LYS A 84 5.71 -11.65 12.41
N LEU A 85 6.46 -10.64 11.95
CA LEU A 85 7.77 -10.86 11.33
C LEU A 85 8.76 -11.57 12.27
N PRO A 86 8.91 -11.15 13.54
CA PRO A 86 9.87 -11.76 14.47
C PRO A 86 9.62 -13.26 14.65
N ASP A 87 8.34 -13.64 14.79
CA ASP A 87 7.89 -15.03 14.95
C ASP A 87 8.16 -15.90 13.72
N TYR A 88 8.17 -15.30 12.52
CA TYR A 88 8.37 -16.03 11.26
C TYR A 88 9.84 -16.26 10.92
N PHE A 89 10.74 -15.48 11.53
CA PHE A 89 12.18 -15.54 11.29
C PHE A 89 12.97 -16.13 12.47
N ASP A 90 12.31 -16.73 13.47
CA ASP A 90 12.93 -17.30 14.68
C ASP A 90 13.99 -16.36 15.28
N MET A 91 13.68 -15.06 15.36
CA MET A 91 14.62 -14.07 15.91
C MET A 91 14.67 -14.20 17.44
N PRO A 92 15.87 -14.34 18.07
CA PRO A 92 15.98 -14.51 19.52
C PRO A 92 15.43 -13.28 20.27
N GLU A 93 14.72 -13.51 21.38
CA GLU A 93 14.03 -12.49 22.19
C GLU A 93 14.94 -11.34 22.68
N ASP A 94 16.26 -11.59 22.79
CA ASP A 94 17.28 -10.60 23.16
C ASP A 94 17.87 -9.79 21.98
N SER A 95 17.46 -10.09 20.74
CA SER A 95 17.70 -9.21 19.60
C SER A 95 16.58 -8.18 19.51
N GLY A 96 16.39 -7.40 20.59
CA GLY A 96 15.32 -6.42 20.71
C GLY A 96 15.22 -5.57 19.46
N LEU A 97 14.27 -5.90 18.57
CA LEU A 97 13.97 -5.26 17.28
C LEU A 97 14.95 -4.15 16.86
N GLN A 98 16.22 -4.50 16.62
CA GLN A 98 17.02 -3.80 15.62
C GLN A 98 16.74 -4.47 14.27
N SER A 99 15.44 -4.72 14.02
CA SER A 99 14.90 -5.04 12.71
C SER A 99 15.14 -3.83 11.82
N ASN A 100 16.33 -3.78 11.23
CA ASN A 100 16.60 -3.15 9.94
C ASN A 100 15.75 -1.89 9.68
N SER A 101 15.89 -0.90 10.56
CA SER A 101 14.99 0.28 10.64
C SER A 101 14.85 0.97 9.27
N GLY A 102 15.90 0.92 8.46
CA GLY A 102 15.93 1.42 7.09
C GLY A 102 15.00 0.69 6.11
N ALA A 103 14.85 -0.64 6.19
CA ALA A 103 13.97 -1.38 5.26
C ALA A 103 12.49 -1.10 5.53
N TRP A 104 12.10 -1.05 6.81
CA TRP A 104 10.74 -0.67 7.21
C TRP A 104 10.45 0.80 6.88
N LEU A 105 11.38 1.71 7.20
CA LEU A 105 11.28 3.13 6.82
C LEU A 105 11.19 3.30 5.30
N MET A 106 12.02 2.61 4.52
CA MET A 106 11.97 2.67 3.06
C MET A 106 10.64 2.11 2.53
N GLY A 107 10.09 1.05 3.14
CA GLY A 107 8.75 0.57 2.81
C GLY A 107 7.68 1.64 3.00
N VAL A 108 7.68 2.31 4.16
CA VAL A 108 6.75 3.42 4.44
C VAL A 108 6.97 4.60 3.48
N LEU A 109 8.23 4.93 3.18
CA LEU A 109 8.59 6.03 2.29
C LEU A 109 8.14 5.75 0.84
N LEU A 110 8.21 4.49 0.40
CA LEU A 110 7.69 4.04 -0.89
C LEU A 110 6.15 4.08 -0.96
N MET A 111 5.43 4.10 0.16
CA MET A 111 3.96 4.26 0.15
C MET A 111 3.52 5.72 0.03
N LEU A 112 4.36 6.68 0.46
CA LEU A 112 4.02 8.11 0.48
C LEU A 112 3.51 8.68 -0.86
N PRO A 113 4.13 8.36 -2.02
CA PRO A 113 3.63 8.88 -3.30
C PRO A 113 2.19 8.47 -3.57
N ALA A 114 1.82 7.22 -3.31
CA ALA A 114 0.45 6.74 -3.51
C ALA A 114 -0.55 7.51 -2.63
N TYR A 115 -0.21 7.75 -1.35
CA TYR A 115 -1.08 8.52 -0.46
C TYR A 115 -1.21 9.98 -0.87
N TYR A 116 -0.10 10.60 -1.28
CA TYR A 116 -0.10 11.97 -1.77
C TYR A 116 -1.02 12.13 -2.99
N PHE A 117 -0.90 11.24 -3.97
CA PHE A 117 -1.78 11.26 -5.15
C PHE A 117 -3.23 10.91 -4.81
N GLY A 118 -3.47 9.95 -3.90
CA GLY A 118 -4.80 9.64 -3.39
C GLY A 118 -5.48 10.84 -2.74
N ALA A 119 -4.77 11.58 -1.89
CA ALA A 119 -5.28 12.80 -1.28
C ALA A 119 -5.60 13.89 -2.32
N LEU A 120 -4.74 14.09 -3.33
CA LEU A 120 -5.00 15.02 -4.43
C LEU A 120 -6.23 14.64 -5.25
N VAL A 121 -6.41 13.34 -5.52
CA VAL A 121 -7.61 12.83 -6.21
C VAL A 121 -8.86 13.04 -5.36
N CYS A 122 -8.78 12.80 -4.06
CA CYS A 122 -9.88 13.09 -3.14
C CYS A 122 -10.25 14.56 -3.17
N MET A 123 -9.28 15.48 -3.04
CA MET A 123 -9.55 16.92 -3.11
C MET A 123 -10.18 17.32 -4.44
N ARG A 124 -9.68 16.78 -5.56
CA ARG A 124 -10.27 17.01 -6.90
C ARG A 124 -11.72 16.58 -6.99
N ALA A 125 -12.10 15.48 -6.33
CA ALA A 125 -13.49 15.00 -6.31
C ALA A 125 -14.45 15.88 -5.47
N PHE A 126 -13.94 16.78 -4.63
CA PHE A 126 -14.76 17.77 -3.90
C PHE A 126 -14.80 19.14 -4.55
N THR A 127 -13.72 19.53 -5.23
CA THR A 127 -13.63 20.85 -5.87
C THR A 127 -14.10 20.85 -7.32
N GLY A 128 -14.36 19.67 -7.89
CA GLY A 128 -14.77 19.44 -9.28
C GLY A 128 -16.26 19.33 -9.48
#